data_AF-A0A953B3A7-F1
#
_entry.id   AF-A0A953B3A7-F1
#
_cell.length_a   1.000
_cell.length_b   1.000
_cell.length_c   1.000
_cell.angle_alpha   90.00
_cell.angle_beta   90.00
_cell.angle_gamma   90.00
#
_symmetry.space_group_name_H-M   'P 1'
#
loop_
_entity.id
_entity.type
_entity.pdbx_description
1 polymer ?
#
loop_
_entity_poly.entity_id
_entity_poly.type
_entity_poly.pdbx_seq_one_letter_code
_entity_poly.pdbx_strand_id
1 'polypeptide(L)' 'MAVLDIRLVPLLKDNYAYLIHEPQAGVTGIVDPSEAEPVLAAADRAGWRLTHILNTHLSHKHISDPT' A
#
# COMPACT_ATOMS: atom_id res chain seq x y z
N MET A 1 -13.29 17.33 -8.10
CA MET A 1 -12.35 16.24 -8.46
C MET A 1 -11.64 15.82 -7.19
N ALA A 2 -11.51 14.52 -6.94
CA ALA A 2 -10.73 14.02 -5.80
C ALA A 2 -9.24 14.25 -6.08
N VAL A 3 -8.48 14.61 -5.05
CA VAL A 3 -7.01 14.74 -5.13
C VAL A 3 -6.41 13.54 -4.44
N LEU A 4 -5.57 12.79 -5.14
CA LEU A 4 -4.90 11.61 -4.60
C LEU A 4 -3.41 11.91 -4.40
N ASP A 5 -2.91 11.70 -3.18
CA ASP A 5 -1.46 11.59 -2.92
C ASP A 5 -1.07 10.12 -3.13
N ILE A 6 -0.13 9.87 -4.05
CA ILE A 6 0.31 8.54 -4.43
C ILE A 6 1.79 8.43 -4.15
N ARG A 7 2.16 7.45 -3.33
CA ARG A 7 3.55 7.16 -2.96
C ARG A 7 3.93 5.75 -3.37
N LEU A 8 5.09 5.64 -3.99
CA LEU A 8 5.71 4.35 -4.26
C LEU A 8 6.36 3.83 -2.98
N VAL A 9 6.07 2.57 -2.66
CA VAL A 9 6.75 1.81 -1.60
C VAL A 9 7.55 0.72 -2.30
N PRO A 10 8.89 0.83 -2.34
CA PRO A 10 9.74 -0.26 -2.85
C PRO A 10 9.55 -1.51 -2.00
N LEU A 11 9.35 -2.66 -2.65
CA LEU A 11 9.17 -3.97 -2.03
C LEU A 11 10.09 -4.99 -2.69
N LEU A 12 10.49 -6.01 -1.93
CA LEU A 12 11.36 -7.08 -2.38
C LEU A 12 12.58 -6.51 -3.12
N LYS A 13 12.91 -7.09 -4.29
CA LYS A 13 14.06 -6.65 -5.11
C LYS A 13 13.65 -5.63 -6.18
N ASP A 14 12.49 -5.82 -6.78
CA ASP A 14 12.05 -5.13 -8.00
C ASP A 14 10.53 -4.87 -8.04
N ASN A 15 9.85 -5.02 -6.89
CA ASN A 15 8.42 -4.77 -6.78
C ASN A 15 8.15 -3.38 -6.18
N TYR A 16 6.96 -2.86 -6.47
CA TYR A 16 6.44 -1.64 -5.85
C TYR A 16 4.99 -1.85 -5.44
N ALA A 17 4.65 -1.34 -4.27
CA ALA A 17 3.28 -1.08 -3.89
C ALA A 17 2.96 0.41 -4.07
N TYR A 18 1.68 0.72 -4.32
CA TYR A 18 1.17 2.09 -4.41
C TYR A 18 0.37 2.42 -3.16
N LEU A 19 0.91 3.28 -2.30
CA LEU A 19 0.19 3.85 -1.17
C LEU A 19 -0.57 5.08 -1.63
N ILE A 20 -1.90 5.01 -1.60
CA ILE A 20 -2.79 6.03 -2.18
C ILE A 20 -3.63 6.62 -1.05
N HIS A 21 -3.60 7.94 -0.90
CA HIS A 21 -4.39 8.64 0.10
C HIS A 21 -5.30 9.70 -0.53
N GLU A 22 -6.56 9.71 -0.12
CA GLU A 22 -7.52 10.78 -0.42
C GLU A 22 -7.82 11.51 0.90
N PRO A 23 -7.41 12.79 1.04
CA PRO A 23 -7.45 13.49 2.33
C PRO A 23 -8.85 13.97 2.73
N GLN A 24 -9.78 14.16 1.79
CA GLN A 24 -11.11 14.68 2.12
C GLN A 24 -11.99 13.63 2.80
N ALA A 25 -11.91 12.38 2.34
CA ALA A 25 -12.58 11.21 2.90
C ALA A 25 -11.74 10.48 3.95
N GLY A 26 -10.45 10.81 4.07
CA GLY A 26 -9.53 10.18 5.03
C GLY A 26 -9.29 8.70 4.73
N VAL A 27 -9.35 8.32 3.46
CA VAL A 27 -9.19 6.93 3.01
C VAL A 27 -7.77 6.71 2.49
N THR A 28 -7.18 5.57 2.84
CA THR A 28 -5.85 5.19 2.38
C THR A 28 -5.88 3.75 1.90
N GLY A 29 -5.57 3.55 0.62
CA GLY A 29 -5.44 2.22 0.01
C GLY A 29 -3.98 1.87 -0.22
N ILE A 30 -3.68 0.57 -0.20
CA ILE A 30 -2.41 0.03 -0.70
C ILE A 30 -2.69 -0.96 -1.83
N VAL A 31 -1.93 -0.85 -2.91
CA VAL A 31 -2.00 -1.75 -4.06
C VAL A 31 -0.82 -2.73 -4.03
N ASP A 32 -1.09 -4.02 -4.16
CA ASP A 32 -0.12 -5.13 -4.21
C ASP A 32 0.92 -5.15 -3.07
N PRO A 33 0.52 -5.12 -1.79
CA PRO A 33 1.47 -5.17 -0.67
C PRO A 33 2.08 -6.58 -0.50
N SER A 34 3.19 -6.85 -1.17
CA SER A 34 3.95 -8.10 -1.00
C SER A 34 4.58 -8.26 0.39
N GLU A 35 4.87 -7.16 1.10
CA GLU A 35 5.44 -7.16 2.45
C GLU A 35 4.72 -6.11 3.32
N ALA A 36 4.40 -6.48 4.57
CA ALA A 36 3.65 -5.59 5.47
C ALA A 36 4.51 -4.47 6.06
N GLU A 37 5.75 -4.77 6.47
CA GLU A 37 6.58 -3.82 7.22
C GLU A 37 6.91 -2.53 6.43
N PRO A 38 7.37 -2.59 5.16
CA PRO A 38 7.67 -1.37 4.40
C PRO A 38 6.42 -0.50 4.17
N VAL A 39 5.26 -1.16 3.99
CA VAL A 39 3.97 -0.51 3.78
C VAL A 39 3.50 0.20 5.05
N LEU A 40 3.53 -0.48 6.19
CA LEU A 40 3.14 0.10 7.49
C LEU A 40 4.07 1.26 7.86
N ALA A 41 5.38 1.11 7.65
CA ALA A 41 6.34 2.17 7.91
C ALA A 41 6.12 3.40 6.99
N ALA A 42 5.75 3.18 5.72
CA ALA A 42 5.43 4.28 4.81
C ALA A 42 4.14 5.01 5.21
N ALA A 43 3.11 4.28 5.63
CA ALA A 43 1.86 4.85 6.12
C ALA A 43 2.07 5.64 7.43
N ASP A 44 2.84 5.10 8.38
CA ASP A 44 3.17 5.77 9.64
C ASP A 44 3.96 7.07 9.42
N ARG A 45 5.01 7.04 8.58
CA ARG A 45 5.75 8.25 8.19
C ARG A 45 4.87 9.31 7.53
N ALA A 46 3.79 8.90 6.86
CA ALA A 46 2.85 9.80 6.23
C ALA A 46 1.75 10.30 7.20
N GLY A 47 1.63 9.71 8.39
CA GLY A 47 0.52 9.93 9.31
C GLY A 47 -0.81 9.37 8.78
N TRP A 48 -0.76 8.34 7.93
CA TRP A 48 -1.94 7.77 7.27
C TRP A 48 -2.34 6.44 7.88
N ARG A 49 -3.64 6.24 8.05
CA ARG A 49 -4.21 4.95 8.46
C ARG A 49 -4.68 4.19 7.22
N LEU A 50 -4.16 2.97 7.03
CA LEU A 50 -4.62 2.06 5.97
C LEU A 50 -6.07 1.65 6.20
N THR A 51 -6.86 1.69 5.13
CA THR A 51 -8.27 1.31 5.13
C THR A 51 -8.61 0.24 4.10
N HIS A 52 -7.84 0.13 3.01
CA HIS A 52 -8.10 -0.82 1.93
C HIS A 52 -6.81 -1.48 1.43
N ILE A 53 -6.94 -2.74 0.99
CA ILE A 53 -5.91 -3.47 0.24
C ILE A 53 -6.53 -3.84 -1.11
N LEU A 54 -5.84 -3.54 -2.20
CA LEU A 54 -6.23 -3.91 -3.55
C LEU A 54 -5.12 -4.77 -4.15
N ASN A 55 -5.47 -5.97 -4.58
CA ASN A 55 -4.55 -6.82 -5.32
C ASN A 55 -4.93 -6.77 -6.80
N THR A 56 -3.96 -6.50 -7.67
CA THR A 56 -4.16 -6.47 -9.12
C THR A 56 -4.45 -7.86 -9.68
N HIS A 57 -3.87 -8.89 -9.08
CA HIS A 57 -4.05 -10.29 -9.42
C HIS A 57 -3.69 -11.20 -8.25
N LEU A 58 -4.11 -12.46 -8.31
CA LEU A 58 -3.70 -13.48 -7.35
C LEU A 58 -2.36 -14.08 -7.81
N SER A 59 -1.25 -13.56 -7.27
CA SER A 59 0.08 -14.13 -7.43
C SER A 59 0.69 -14.43 -6.06
N HIS A 60 1.37 -15.57 -5.96
CA HIS A 60 2.05 -16.00 -4.73
C HIS A 60 3.17 -15.05 -4.27
N LYS A 61 3.56 -14.06 -5.10
CA LYS A 61 4.52 -13.01 -4.73
C LYS A 61 3.87 -11.79 -4.06
N HIS A 62 2.54 -11.71 -4.01
CA HIS A 62 1.79 -10.59 -3.40
C HIS A 62 1.04 -10.99 -2.12
N ILE A 63 1.12 -12.25 -1.74
CA ILE A 63 0.50 -12.76 -0.52
C ILE A 63 1.65 -13.13 0.40
N SER A 64 1.77 -12.41 1.52
CA SER A 64 2.63 -12.84 2.61
C SER A 64 2.18 -14.23 3.07
N ASP A 65 3.11 -15.17 3.08
CA ASP A 65 2.96 -16.49 3.67
C ASP A 65 2.40 -16.36 5.11
N PRO A 66 1.30 -17.07 5.46
CA PRO A 66 0.72 -17.01 6.81
C PRO A 66 1.43 -17.89 7.85
N THR A 67 2.59 -18.50 7.51
CA THR A 67 3.34 -19.38 8.44
C THR A 67 4.16 -18.63 9.50
#